data_AF-A0AAW8F637-F1
#
_entry.id   AF-A0AAW8F637-F1
#
_cell.length_a   1.000
_cell.length_b   1.000
_cell.length_c   1.000
_cell.angle_alpha   90.00
_cell.angle_beta   90.00
_cell.angle_gamma   90.00
#
_symmetry.space_group_name_H-M   'P 1'
#
loop_
_entity.id
_entity.type
_entity.pdbx_description
1 polymer ?
#
loop_
_entity_poly.entity_id
_entity_poly.type
_entity_poly.pdbx_seq_one_letter_code
_entity_poly.pdbx_strand_id
1 'polypeptide(L)'
;MCEYAAAHDWLTVIQLPSYAPDLNPVEGLWSLLRRGPPANTAFTDDEHLERTLRRGLRHIQLRPDLIDGCFTGTGLTLTDQPTTTPRAQ
;
A
#
# COMPACT_ATOMS: atom_id res chain seq x y z
N MET A 1 9.82 -2.49 -16.73
CA MET A 1 8.54 -2.74 -16.02
C MET A 1 7.65 -3.71 -16.80
N CYS A 2 7.31 -3.43 -18.06
CA CYS A 2 6.45 -4.32 -18.85
C CYS A 2 7.04 -5.72 -19.04
N GLU A 3 8.36 -5.84 -19.24
CA GLU A 3 9.03 -7.14 -19.35
C GLU A 3 8.95 -7.96 -18.05
N TYR A 4 9.13 -7.31 -16.89
CA TYR A 4 8.97 -7.96 -15.60
C TYR A 4 7.52 -8.39 -15.35
N ALA A 5 6.54 -7.52 -15.66
CA ALA A 5 5.13 -7.87 -15.54
C ALA A 5 4.72 -9.01 -16.49
N ALA A 6 5.23 -9.01 -17.72
CA ALA A 6 4.98 -10.07 -18.70
C ALA A 6 5.58 -11.43 -18.29
N ALA A 7 6.64 -11.44 -17.48
CA ALA A 7 7.24 -12.65 -16.95
C ALA A 7 6.52 -13.22 -15.70
N HIS A 8 5.52 -12.53 -15.16
CA HIS A 8 4.83 -12.92 -13.93
C HIS A 8 3.31 -12.93 -14.14
N ASP A 9 2.76 -14.08 -14.53
CA ASP A 9 1.33 -14.25 -14.83
C ASP A 9 0.38 -13.95 -13.65
N TRP A 10 0.91 -13.90 -12.42
CA TRP A 10 0.16 -13.55 -11.22
C TRP A 10 0.04 -12.03 -10.97
N LEU A 11 0.76 -11.19 -11.74
CA LEU A 11 0.81 -9.75 -11.53
C LEU A 11 -0.14 -9.00 -12.48
N THR A 12 -1.24 -8.50 -11.93
CA THR A 12 -2.14 -7.59 -12.66
C THR A 12 -1.68 -6.14 -12.50
N VAL A 13 -1.39 -5.46 -13.62
CA VAL A 13 -1.00 -4.05 -13.62
C VAL A 13 -2.20 -3.18 -13.99
N ILE A 14 -2.58 -2.27 -13.09
CA ILE A 14 -3.64 -1.27 -13.32
C ILE A 14 -2.97 0.07 -13.66
N GLN A 15 -3.23 0.59 -14.86
CA GLN A 15 -2.74 1.90 -15.28
C GLN A 15 -3.71 2.99 -14.82
N LEU A 16 -3.21 3.93 -14.02
CA LEU A 16 -3.97 5.10 -13.60
C LEU A 16 -3.77 6.27 -14.58
N PRO A 17 -4.76 7.15 -14.77
CA PRO A 17 -4.58 8.38 -15.53
C PRO A 17 -3.45 9.24 -14.96
N SER A 18 -2.74 9.96 -15.83
CA SER A 18 -1.74 10.95 -15.40
C SER A 18 -2.37 11.98 -14.46
N TYR A 19 -1.65 12.32 -13.37
CA TYR A 19 -2.09 13.29 -12.36
C TYR A 19 -3.42 12.95 -11.67
N ALA A 20 -3.73 11.67 -11.46
CA ALA A 20 -4.87 11.23 -10.64
C ALA A 20 -4.42 10.66 -9.28
N PRO A 21 -3.83 11.46 -8.36
CA PRO A 21 -3.43 11.00 -7.04
C PRO A 21 -4.61 10.54 -6.19
N ASP A 22 -5.80 11.09 -6.44
CA ASP A 22 -7.07 10.70 -5.83
C ASP A 22 -7.48 9.26 -6.12
N LEU A 23 -6.99 8.67 -7.23
CA LEU A 23 -7.20 7.26 -7.59
C LEU A 23 -6.09 6.34 -7.08
N ASN A 24 -5.06 6.87 -6.42
CA ASN A 24 -3.97 6.08 -5.89
C ASN A 24 -4.21 5.74 -4.41
N PRO A 25 -4.48 4.47 -4.06
CA PRO A 25 -4.81 4.08 -2.68
C PRO A 25 -3.64 4.31 -1.71
N VAL A 26 -2.41 4.46 -2.21
CA VAL A 26 -1.25 4.83 -1.39
C VAL A 26 -1.42 6.20 -0.75
N GLU A 27 -2.15 7.13 -1.38
CA GLU A 27 -2.42 8.45 -0.79
C GLU A 27 -3.32 8.33 0.46
N GLY A 28 -4.25 7.38 0.46
CA GLY A 28 -5.04 7.02 1.64
C GLY A 28 -4.15 6.49 2.78
N LEU A 29 -3.23 5.58 2.44
CA LEU A 29 -2.24 5.05 3.40
C LEU A 29 -1.37 6.17 3.98
N TRP A 30 -0.89 7.10 3.14
CA TRP A 30 -0.13 8.26 3.60
C TRP A 30 -0.95 9.19 4.48
N SER A 31 -2.23 9.39 4.18
CA SER A 31 -3.15 10.12 5.04
C SER A 31 -3.28 9.47 6.42
N LEU A 32 -3.38 8.14 6.49
CA LEU A 32 -3.43 7.41 7.76
C LEU A 32 -2.12 7.53 8.55
N LEU A 33 -0.97 7.38 7.88
CA LEU A 33 0.33 7.54 8.52
C LEU A 33 0.52 8.95 9.09
N ARG A 34 0.13 9.98 8.33
CA ARG A 34 0.26 11.38 8.75
C ARG A 34 -0.74 11.81 9.82
N ARG A 35 -1.85 11.08 10.00
CA ARG A 35 -2.84 11.32 11.07
C ARG A 35 -2.62 10.46 12.31
N GLY A 36 -1.75 9.44 12.21
CA GLY A 36 -1.47 8.48 13.28
C GLY A 36 -0.36 8.93 14.25
N PRO A 37 0.23 7.99 15.00
CA PRO A 37 1.33 8.26 15.95
C PRO A 37 2.50 9.12 15.45
N PRO A 38 2.92 9.07 14.16
CA PRO A 38 3.99 9.94 13.65
C PRO A 38 3.62 11.42 13.56
N ALA A 39 2.32 11.79 13.55
CA ALA A 39 1.84 13.15 13.30
C ALA A 39 2.40 14.20 14.28
N ASN A 40 2.71 13.77 15.51
CA ASN A 40 3.19 14.63 16.59
C ASN A 40 4.60 14.22 17.07
N THR A 41 5.35 13.46 16.27
CA THR A 41 6.70 13.01 16.65
C THR A 41 7.74 13.97 16.10
N ALA A 42 8.50 14.62 16.99
CA ALA A 42 9.73 15.30 16.61
C ALA A 42 10.83 14.25 16.45
N PHE A 43 11.24 14.00 15.21
CA PHE A 43 12.31 13.04 14.92
C PHE A 43 13.67 13.61 15.31
N THR A 44 14.51 12.75 15.88
CA THR A 44 15.80 13.14 16.45
C THR A 44 16.97 12.73 15.55
N ASP A 45 16.78 11.63 14.82
CA ASP A 45 17.71 11.02 13.89
C ASP A 45 16.93 10.21 12.84
N ASP A 46 17.63 9.75 11.81
CA ASP A 46 17.11 8.97 10.69
C ASP A 46 16.60 7.58 11.12
N GLU A 47 17.28 6.92 12.06
CA GLU A 47 16.83 5.63 12.62
C GLU A 47 15.49 5.77 13.36
N HIS A 48 15.32 6.87 14.11
CA HIS A 48 14.09 7.20 14.82
C HIS A 48 12.94 7.43 13.84
N LEU A 49 13.19 8.10 12.71
CA LEU A 49 12.21 8.25 11.64
C LEU A 49 11.82 6.88 11.06
N GLU A 50 12.79 6.08 10.65
CA GLU A 50 12.55 4.76 10.05
C GLU A 50 11.74 3.86 10.97
N ARG A 51 12.15 3.75 12.24
CA ARG A 51 11.47 2.93 13.24
C ARG A 51 10.03 3.38 13.46
N THR A 52 9.79 4.68 13.48
CA THR A 52 8.45 5.25 13.67
C THR A 52 7.55 4.97 12.47
N LEU A 53 8.07 5.15 11.25
CA LEU A 53 7.35 4.82 10.02
C LEU A 53 7.04 3.33 9.92
N ARG A 54 8.00 2.45 10.20
CA ARG A 54 7.80 1.00 10.23
C ARG A 54 6.74 0.59 11.25
N ARG A 55 6.73 1.20 12.43
CA ARG A 55 5.70 0.95 13.45
C ARG A 55 4.31 1.41 12.99
N GLY A 56 4.22 2.59 12.38
CA GLY A 56 2.97 3.11 11.81
C GLY A 56 2.43 2.20 10.71
N LEU A 57 3.29 1.80 9.77
CA LEU A 57 2.94 0.86 8.70
C LEU A 57 2.49 -0.50 9.27
N ARG A 58 3.20 -1.04 10.27
CA ARG A 58 2.81 -2.30 10.92
C ARG A 58 1.45 -2.21 11.60
N HIS A 59 1.11 -1.07 12.20
CA HIS A 59 -0.20 -0.87 12.79
C HIS A 59 -1.31 -0.91 11.72
N ILE A 60 -1.08 -0.31 10.55
CA ILE A 60 -2.03 -0.33 9.44
C ILE A 60 -2.12 -1.74 8.82
N GLN A 61 -0.99 -2.44 8.66
CA GLN A 61 -0.95 -3.83 8.19
C GLN A 61 -1.77 -4.80 9.05
N LEU A 62 -1.87 -4.54 10.36
CA LEU A 62 -2.66 -5.36 11.29
C LEU A 62 -4.15 -5.01 11.28
N ARG A 63 -4.57 -4.01 10.51
CA ARG A 63 -5.93 -3.49 10.44
C ARG A 63 -6.42 -3.49 8.98
N PRO A 64 -6.83 -4.65 8.46
CA PRO A 64 -7.26 -4.78 7.06
C PRO A 64 -8.42 -3.84 6.72
N ASP A 65 -9.28 -3.51 7.68
CA ASP A 65 -10.35 -2.50 7.55
C ASP A 65 -9.85 -1.12 7.09
N LEU A 66 -8.67 -0.70 7.58
CA LEU A 66 -8.06 0.57 7.18
C LEU A 66 -7.49 0.51 5.77
N ILE A 67 -6.97 -0.65 5.38
CA ILE A 67 -6.45 -0.89 4.03
C ILE A 67 -7.61 -0.89 3.04
N ASP A 68 -8.67 -1.64 3.32
CA ASP A 68 -9.89 -1.70 2.51
C ASP A 68 -10.54 -0.31 2.33
N GLY A 69 -10.52 0.52 3.39
CA GLY A 69 -10.98 1.91 3.31
C GLY A 69 -10.17 2.78 2.34
N CYS A 70 -8.85 2.56 2.25
CA CYS A 70 -8.00 3.26 1.27
C CYS A 70 -8.32 2.87 -0.17
N PHE A 71 -8.67 1.60 -0.41
CA PHE A 71 -9.08 1.12 -1.73
C PHE A 71 -10.49 1.59 -2.10
N THR A 72 -11.45 1.49 -1.17
CA THR A 72 -12.84 1.90 -1.39
C THR A 72 -12.96 3.35 -1.87
N GLY A 73 -12.16 4.27 -1.31
CA GLY A 73 -12.14 5.67 -1.72
C GLY A 73 -11.67 5.92 -3.16
N THR A 74 -10.96 4.96 -3.75
CA THR A 74 -10.44 5.02 -5.13
C THR A 74 -11.29 4.25 -6.14
N GLY A 75 -12.33 3.54 -5.69
CA GLY A 75 -13.13 2.64 -6.53
C GLY A 75 -12.41 1.36 -6.94
N LEU A 76 -11.18 1.13 -6.43
CA LEU A 76 -10.45 -0.11 -6.60
C LEU A 76 -10.84 -1.12 -5.51
N THR A 77 -10.77 -2.41 -5.83
CA THR A 77 -10.99 -3.49 -4.86
C THR A 77 -9.79 -4.41 -4.83
N LEU A 78 -9.37 -4.78 -3.62
CA LEU A 78 -8.36 -5.81 -3.45
C LEU A 78 -9.01 -7.14 -3.86
N THR A 79 -8.64 -7.63 -5.04
CA THR A 79 -9.19 -8.86 -5.57
C THR A 79 -8.48 -10.03 -4.88
N ASP A 80 -9.19 -10.81 -4.07
CA ASP A 80 -8.74 -12.14 -3.66
C ASP A 80 -8.83 -13.07 -4.88
N GLN A 81 -7.91 -12.89 -5.84
CA GLN A 81 -7.69 -13.96 -6.82
C GLN A 81 -6.92 -15.05 -6.08
N PRO A 82 -7.50 -16.24 -5.84
CA PRO A 82 -6.72 -17.36 -5.32
C PRO A 82 -5.61 -17.62 -6.33
N THR A 83 -4.35 -17.47 -5.91
CA THR A 83 -3.18 -17.75 -6.75
C THR A 83 -3.20 -19.24 -7.08
N THR A 84 -3.94 -19.62 -8.12
CA THR A 84 -4.03 -21.00 -8.56
C THR A 84 -2.96 -21.19 -9.62
N THR A 85 -1.74 -21.43 -9.17
CA THR A 85 -0.79 -22.30 -9.89
C THR A 85 0.18 -22.85 -8.84
N PRO A 86 0.23 -24.17 -8.60
CA PRO A 86 1.22 -24.75 -7.71
C PRO A 86 2.60 -24.54 -8.32
N ARG A 87 3.49 -23.98 -7.50
CA ARG A 87 4.91 -23.80 -7.81
C ARG A 87 5.54 -25.18 -8.00
N ALA A 88 5.64 -25.65 -9.24
CA ALA A 88 6.50 -26.77 -9.60
C ALA A 88 7.94 -26.26 -9.63
N GLN A 89 8.74 -26.71 -8.66
CA GLN A 89 10.20 -26.80 -8.75
C GLN A 89 10.56 -28.27 -8.58
#